data_AF-A0A3N5GG17-F1
#
_entry.id   AF-A0A3N5GG17-F1
#
_cell.length_a   1.000
_cell.length_b   1.000
_cell.length_c   1.000
_cell.angle_alpha   90.00
_cell.angle_beta   90.00
_cell.angle_gamma   90.00
#
_symmetry.space_group_name_H-M   'P 1'
#
loop_
_entity.id
_entity.type
_entity.pdbx_description
1 polymer ?
#
loop_
_entity_poly.entity_id
_entity_poly.type
_entity_poly.pdbx_seq_one_letter_code
_entity_poly.pdbx_strand_id
1 'polypeptide(L)'
;GDVLVLGKPLGIGVLSAALKKGILDERGYAQMIGVTTQLNCVGRTLGALPGVHAMTDVTGFGLAGHLAEICRASGVGADVEFSALPVLESAQPLLERGIGPGAIERNWASCSSEIDIDASLPAWAWRLLCDPQTSGGLLVSCAPEAAEPVLAAFAAEGFGSATRIGRVRAGAANPRIRVG
;
A
#
# COMPACT_ATOMS: atom_id res chain seq x y z
N GLY A 1 18.06 -1.24 5.74
CA GLY A 1 17.60 0.13 5.52
C GLY A 1 16.39 0.36 6.38
N ASP A 2 15.66 1.43 6.10
CA ASP A 2 14.40 1.73 6.79
C ASP A 2 13.38 0.60 6.71
N VAL A 3 12.50 0.54 7.70
CA VAL A 3 11.28 -0.24 7.69
C VAL A 3 10.18 0.55 6.97
N LEU A 4 9.41 -0.14 6.14
CA LEU A 4 8.23 0.40 5.48
C LEU A 4 6.97 0.02 6.27
N VAL A 5 6.17 1.00 6.67
CA VAL A 5 4.89 0.81 7.37
C VAL A 5 3.76 1.39 6.54
N LEU A 6 2.69 0.62 6.34
CA LEU A 6 1.49 1.07 5.64
C LEU A 6 0.33 1.21 6.63
N GLY A 7 -0.28 2.40 6.69
CA GLY A 7 -1.27 2.75 7.73
C GLY A 7 -2.70 2.26 7.48
N LYS A 8 -3.09 1.97 6.24
CA LYS A 8 -4.45 1.51 5.88
C LYS A 8 -4.38 0.29 4.95
N PRO A 9 -5.43 -0.56 4.93
CA PRO A 9 -5.45 -1.70 4.04
C PRO A 9 -5.64 -1.27 2.57
N LEU A 10 -5.19 -2.12 1.66
CA LEU A 10 -5.34 -1.98 0.22
C LEU A 10 -6.65 -2.61 -0.28
N GLY A 11 -7.08 -2.22 -1.47
CA GLY A 11 -8.20 -2.83 -2.21
C GLY A 11 -9.39 -1.89 -2.47
N ILE A 12 -9.27 -0.60 -2.17
CA ILE A 12 -10.39 0.36 -2.33
C ILE A 12 -10.82 0.51 -3.78
N GLY A 13 -9.90 0.50 -4.74
CA GLY A 13 -10.23 0.61 -6.16
C GLY A 13 -11.02 -0.60 -6.63
N VAL A 14 -10.64 -1.80 -6.17
CA VAL A 14 -11.36 -3.06 -6.42
C VAL A 14 -12.77 -3.02 -5.86
N LEU A 15 -12.95 -2.61 -4.60
CA LEU A 15 -14.28 -2.47 -3.99
C LEU A 15 -15.13 -1.43 -4.74
N SER A 16 -14.52 -0.30 -5.12
CA SER A 16 -15.19 0.74 -5.91
C SER A 16 -15.66 0.22 -7.28
N ALA A 17 -14.87 -0.64 -7.93
CA ALA A 17 -15.24 -1.26 -9.20
C ALA A 17 -16.38 -2.28 -9.02
N ALA A 18 -16.37 -3.06 -7.94
CA ALA A 18 -17.47 -3.96 -7.59
C ALA A 18 -18.77 -3.21 -7.28
N LEU A 19 -18.69 -2.08 -6.57
CA LEU A 19 -19.83 -1.21 -6.30
C LEU A 19 -20.46 -0.70 -7.60
N LYS A 20 -19.65 -0.18 -8.52
CA LYS A 20 -20.11 0.29 -9.84
C LYS A 20 -20.77 -0.82 -10.67
N LYS A 21 -20.40 -2.07 -10.46
CA LYS A 21 -20.98 -3.24 -11.12
C LYS A 21 -22.21 -3.81 -10.40
N GLY A 22 -22.58 -3.27 -9.24
CA GLY A 22 -23.70 -3.78 -8.44
C GLY A 22 -23.45 -5.15 -7.80
N ILE A 23 -22.18 -5.52 -7.58
CA ILE A 23 -21.78 -6.83 -7.03
C ILE A 23 -21.04 -6.73 -5.69
N LEU A 24 -20.97 -5.53 -5.10
CA LEU A 24 -20.41 -5.32 -3.77
C LEU A 24 -21.52 -5.52 -2.73
N ASP A 25 -21.24 -6.33 -1.72
CA ASP A 25 -22.14 -6.58 -0.60
C ASP A 25 -22.07 -5.47 0.46
N GLU A 26 -22.98 -5.52 1.43
CA GLU A 26 -23.06 -4.53 2.52
C GLU A 26 -21.76 -4.49 3.35
N ARG A 27 -21.15 -5.65 3.57
CA ARG A 27 -19.88 -5.76 4.31
C ARG A 27 -18.75 -5.04 3.58
N GLY A 28 -18.58 -5.29 2.29
CA GLY A 28 -17.57 -4.64 1.48
C GLY A 28 -17.83 -3.13 1.36
N TYR A 29 -19.10 -2.72 1.27
CA TYR A 29 -19.45 -1.30 1.29
C TYR A 29 -19.06 -0.63 2.63
N ALA A 30 -19.37 -1.25 3.77
CA ALA A 30 -19.00 -0.75 5.09
C ALA A 30 -17.47 -0.65 5.27
N GLN A 31 -16.71 -1.64 4.81
CA GLN A 31 -15.25 -1.59 4.78
C GLN A 31 -14.72 -0.42 3.94
N MET A 32 -15.26 -0.25 2.73
CA MET A 32 -14.87 0.83 1.82
C MET A 32 -15.12 2.21 2.46
N ILE A 33 -16.31 2.44 3.05
CA ILE A 33 -16.61 3.70 3.74
C ILE A 33 -15.67 3.90 4.92
N GLY A 34 -15.52 2.92 5.81
CA GLY A 34 -14.66 3.05 7.00
C GLY A 34 -13.24 3.49 6.68
N VAL A 35 -12.61 2.87 5.67
CA VAL A 35 -11.25 3.24 5.23
C VAL A 35 -11.22 4.62 4.56
N THR A 36 -12.16 4.90 3.65
CA THR A 36 -12.13 6.15 2.86
C THR A 36 -12.48 7.39 3.68
N THR A 37 -13.25 7.24 4.77
CA THR A 37 -13.62 8.35 5.66
C THR A 37 -12.69 8.53 6.86
N GLN A 38 -11.72 7.63 7.09
CA GLN A 38 -10.71 7.79 8.13
C GLN A 38 -9.67 8.83 7.71
N LEU A 39 -9.56 9.95 8.43
CA LEU A 39 -8.60 11.01 8.12
C LEU A 39 -7.17 10.60 8.54
N ASN A 40 -6.18 10.87 7.70
CA ASN A 40 -4.76 10.64 7.97
C ASN A 40 -4.17 11.66 8.99
N CYS A 41 -4.87 11.97 10.08
CA CYS A 41 -4.45 12.92 11.12
C CYS A 41 -3.13 12.52 11.79
N VAL A 42 -2.86 11.21 11.89
CA VAL A 42 -1.63 10.63 12.42
C VAL A 42 -0.36 11.14 11.73
N GLY A 43 -0.45 11.62 10.49
CA GLY A 43 0.70 12.19 9.77
C GLY A 43 1.37 13.36 10.51
N ARG A 44 0.62 14.16 11.28
CA ARG A 44 1.19 15.23 12.10
C ARG A 44 2.08 14.70 13.22
N THR A 45 1.65 13.61 13.86
CA THR A 45 2.39 12.93 14.92
C THR A 45 3.63 12.27 14.34
N LEU A 46 3.48 11.53 13.24
CA LEU A 46 4.57 10.81 12.57
C LEU A 46 5.67 11.77 12.07
N GLY A 47 5.30 12.92 11.52
CA GLY A 47 6.27 13.92 11.05
C GLY A 47 7.13 14.54 12.14
N ALA A 48 6.73 14.42 13.42
CA ALA A 48 7.50 14.88 14.56
C ALA A 48 8.33 13.76 15.22
N LEU A 49 8.15 12.49 14.82
CA LEU A 49 8.86 11.37 15.41
C LEU A 49 10.30 11.28 14.87
N PRO A 50 11.32 11.31 15.74
CA PRO A 50 12.69 11.01 15.33
C PRO A 50 12.78 9.62 14.67
N GLY A 51 13.55 9.53 13.60
CA GLY A 51 13.72 8.29 12.84
C GLY A 51 12.66 8.05 11.76
N VAL A 52 11.64 8.90 11.61
CA VAL A 52 10.84 8.94 10.38
C VAL A 52 11.60 9.71 9.31
N HIS A 53 11.95 9.05 8.21
CA HIS A 53 12.78 9.63 7.14
C HIS A 53 11.95 10.08 5.94
N ALA A 54 10.86 9.38 5.63
CA ALA A 54 9.95 9.75 4.55
C ALA A 54 8.52 9.31 4.83
N MET A 55 7.56 10.03 4.27
CA MET A 55 6.14 9.70 4.36
C MET A 55 5.42 10.21 3.11
N THR A 56 4.55 9.37 2.54
CA THR A 56 3.64 9.74 1.45
C THR A 56 2.27 9.11 1.69
N ASP A 57 1.22 9.60 1.06
CA ASP A 57 -0.06 8.93 0.99
C ASP A 57 -0.14 8.00 -0.22
N VAL A 58 -0.66 6.78 -0.04
CA VAL A 58 -0.91 5.84 -1.14
C VAL A 58 -2.27 6.16 -1.73
N THR A 59 -2.29 6.63 -2.98
CA THR A 59 -3.51 7.09 -3.65
C THR A 59 -3.70 6.48 -5.04
N GLY A 60 -3.92 7.30 -6.08
CA GLY A 60 -4.37 6.86 -7.41
C GLY A 60 -3.39 5.96 -8.16
N PHE A 61 -2.09 6.02 -7.84
CA PHE A 61 -1.06 5.17 -8.45
C PHE A 61 -0.91 3.79 -7.79
N GLY A 62 -1.66 3.53 -6.72
CA GLY A 62 -1.50 2.32 -5.92
C GLY A 62 -0.17 2.28 -5.15
N LEU A 63 0.03 1.22 -4.37
CA LEU A 63 1.25 1.06 -3.56
C LEU A 63 2.50 0.99 -4.45
N ALA A 64 2.42 0.23 -5.55
CA ALA A 64 3.51 0.07 -6.50
C ALA A 64 4.02 1.40 -7.07
N GLY A 65 3.11 2.24 -7.56
CA GLY A 65 3.48 3.52 -8.17
C GLY A 65 4.09 4.49 -7.16
N HIS A 66 3.45 4.66 -6.00
CA HIS A 66 3.94 5.55 -4.94
C HIS A 66 5.29 5.10 -4.37
N LEU A 67 5.47 3.80 -4.15
CA LEU A 67 6.75 3.27 -3.69
C LEU A 67 7.85 3.44 -4.76
N ALA A 68 7.52 3.27 -6.05
CA ALA A 68 8.47 3.46 -7.13
C ALA A 68 8.94 4.92 -7.22
N GLU A 69 8.03 5.88 -7.01
CA GLU A 69 8.37 7.31 -6.93
C GLU A 69 9.32 7.62 -5.77
N ILE A 70 9.02 7.13 -4.55
CA ILE A 70 9.90 7.31 -3.38
C ILE A 70 11.29 6.73 -3.66
N CYS A 71 11.34 5.50 -4.17
CA CYS A 71 12.60 4.83 -4.44
C CYS A 71 13.41 5.53 -5.53
N ARG A 72 12.76 6.04 -6.60
CA ARG A 72 13.43 6.84 -7.65
C ARG A 72 14.00 8.14 -7.09
N ALA A 73 13.18 8.90 -6.37
CA ALA A 73 13.59 10.18 -5.81
C ALA A 73 14.74 10.04 -4.79
N SER A 74 14.79 8.91 -4.08
CA SER A 74 15.78 8.68 -3.02
C SER A 74 17.01 7.87 -3.49
N GLY A 75 17.04 7.39 -4.73
CA GLY A 75 18.14 6.55 -5.23
C GLY A 75 18.27 5.19 -4.52
N VAL A 76 17.15 4.64 -4.04
CA VAL A 76 17.08 3.37 -3.29
C VAL A 76 16.17 2.37 -4.00
N GLY A 77 16.07 1.16 -3.43
CA GLY A 77 15.08 0.15 -3.77
C GLY A 77 14.26 -0.27 -2.54
N ALA A 78 13.30 -1.16 -2.74
CA ALA A 78 12.48 -1.72 -1.67
C ALA A 78 12.33 -3.23 -1.83
N ASP A 79 12.27 -3.93 -0.69
CA ASP A 79 11.78 -5.31 -0.58
C ASP A 79 10.43 -5.24 0.15
N VAL A 80 9.36 -5.71 -0.49
CA VAL A 80 8.00 -5.76 0.06
C VAL A 80 7.66 -7.22 0.35
N GLU A 81 7.12 -7.47 1.53
CA GLU A 81 6.58 -8.77 1.94
C GLU A 81 5.08 -8.82 1.62
N PHE A 82 4.71 -9.59 0.61
CA PHE A 82 3.35 -9.66 0.10
C PHE A 82 2.38 -10.20 1.17
N SER A 83 2.80 -11.21 1.94
CA SER A 83 2.01 -11.78 3.04
C SER A 83 1.72 -10.79 4.17
N ALA A 84 2.52 -9.73 4.30
CA ALA A 84 2.34 -8.71 5.33
C ALA A 84 1.43 -7.55 4.86
N LEU A 85 1.06 -7.49 3.58
CA LEU A 85 0.22 -6.41 3.08
C LEU A 85 -1.16 -6.45 3.74
N PRO A 86 -1.61 -5.37 4.40
CA PRO A 86 -2.98 -5.30 4.90
C PRO A 86 -3.92 -5.16 3.69
N VAL A 87 -4.85 -6.10 3.54
CA VAL A 87 -5.82 -6.15 2.43
C VAL A 87 -7.23 -6.15 3.00
N LEU A 88 -8.14 -5.38 2.39
CA LEU A 88 -9.56 -5.46 2.72
C LEU A 88 -10.08 -6.85 2.38
N GLU A 89 -10.69 -7.50 3.35
CA GLU A 89 -11.17 -8.89 3.21
C GLU A 89 -12.11 -9.07 2.00
N SER A 90 -13.03 -8.13 1.77
CA SER A 90 -13.92 -8.18 0.61
C SER A 90 -13.20 -7.97 -0.75
N ALA A 91 -11.96 -7.45 -0.76
CA ALA A 91 -11.23 -7.15 -1.99
C ALA A 91 -10.51 -8.38 -2.58
N GLN A 92 -10.03 -9.29 -1.74
CA GLN A 92 -9.30 -10.49 -2.20
C GLN A 92 -10.11 -11.37 -3.19
N PRO A 93 -11.34 -11.82 -2.87
CA PRO A 93 -12.11 -12.65 -3.81
C PRO A 93 -12.47 -11.90 -5.11
N LEU A 94 -12.51 -10.57 -5.07
CA LEU A 94 -12.74 -9.73 -6.25
C LEU A 94 -11.48 -9.66 -7.13
N LEU A 95 -10.30 -9.54 -6.53
CA LEU A 95 -9.00 -9.60 -7.21
C LEU A 95 -8.79 -10.94 -7.91
N GLU A 96 -9.09 -12.04 -7.22
CA GLU A 96 -9.02 -13.41 -7.77
C GLU A 96 -9.91 -13.59 -9.01
N ARG A 97 -11.05 -12.89 -9.04
CA ARG A 97 -11.99 -12.86 -10.18
C ARG A 97 -11.62 -11.84 -11.25
N GLY A 98 -10.49 -11.13 -11.11
CA GLY A 98 -10.07 -10.08 -12.03
C GLY A 98 -10.92 -8.81 -11.98
N ILE A 99 -11.72 -8.61 -10.94
CA ILE A 99 -12.50 -7.38 -10.75
C ILE A 99 -11.56 -6.26 -10.30
N GLY A 100 -11.69 -5.09 -10.93
CA GLY A 100 -10.93 -3.89 -10.60
C GLY A 100 -11.17 -2.79 -11.63
N PRO A 101 -10.76 -1.55 -11.34
CA PRO A 101 -10.84 -0.46 -12.29
C PRO A 101 -9.73 -0.59 -13.35
N GLY A 102 -9.98 -0.11 -14.57
CA GLY A 102 -8.97 -0.08 -15.64
C GLY A 102 -7.72 0.77 -15.34
N ALA A 103 -7.72 1.48 -14.20
CA ALA A 103 -6.54 2.17 -13.71
C ALA A 103 -5.46 1.21 -13.20
N ILE A 104 -5.81 -0.02 -12.79
CA ILE A 104 -4.82 -1.04 -12.38
C ILE A 104 -3.83 -1.29 -13.52
N GLU A 105 -4.35 -1.53 -14.73
CA GLU A 105 -3.53 -1.82 -15.90
C GLU A 105 -2.70 -0.60 -16.33
N ARG A 106 -3.25 0.61 -16.18
CA ARG A 106 -2.50 1.85 -16.43
C ARG A 106 -1.35 2.04 -15.44
N ASN A 107 -1.61 1.83 -14.15
CA ASN A 107 -0.61 1.92 -13.09
C ASN A 107 0.49 0.88 -13.31
N TRP A 108 0.12 -0.36 -13.65
CA TRP A 108 1.07 -1.42 -14.00
C TRP A 108 1.96 -1.02 -15.18
N ALA A 109 1.38 -0.53 -16.27
CA ALA A 109 2.14 -0.09 -17.44
C ALA A 109 3.15 1.03 -17.13
N SER A 110 2.89 1.85 -16.10
CA SER A 110 3.80 2.92 -15.68
C SER A 110 4.95 2.46 -14.79
N CYS A 111 4.84 1.33 -14.08
CA CYS A 111 5.84 0.92 -13.09
C CYS A 111 6.38 -0.51 -13.26
N SER A 112 5.84 -1.31 -14.18
CA SER A 112 6.19 -2.74 -14.32
C SER A 112 7.66 -2.99 -14.64
N SER A 113 8.38 -2.05 -15.27
CA SER A 113 9.83 -2.18 -15.53
C SER A 113 10.69 -1.98 -14.29
N GLU A 114 10.11 -1.47 -13.19
CA GLU A 114 10.78 -1.19 -11.93
C GLU A 114 10.43 -2.20 -10.83
N ILE A 115 9.52 -3.14 -11.10
CA ILE A 115 8.97 -4.07 -10.12
C ILE A 115 9.25 -5.50 -10.55
N ASP A 116 9.76 -6.29 -9.62
CA ASP A 116 9.90 -7.74 -9.73
C ASP A 116 9.01 -8.40 -8.68
N ILE A 117 8.12 -9.29 -9.13
CA ILE A 117 7.15 -9.99 -8.30
C ILE A 117 7.51 -11.47 -8.37
N ASP A 118 7.72 -12.08 -7.21
CA ASP A 118 8.04 -13.50 -7.13
C ASP A 118 6.95 -14.34 -7.83
N ALA A 119 7.39 -15.21 -8.73
CA ALA A 119 6.51 -16.04 -9.56
C ALA A 119 5.67 -17.05 -8.75
N SER A 120 6.02 -17.28 -7.48
CA SER A 120 5.24 -18.10 -6.55
C SER A 120 4.03 -17.37 -5.96
N LEU A 121 3.97 -16.03 -6.07
CA LEU A 121 2.84 -15.24 -5.58
C LEU A 121 1.59 -15.45 -6.45
N PRO A 122 0.38 -15.20 -5.90
CA PRO A 122 -0.85 -15.32 -6.67
C PRO A 122 -0.82 -14.47 -7.95
N ALA A 123 -1.41 -14.97 -9.03
CA ALA A 123 -1.42 -14.28 -10.33
C ALA A 123 -2.09 -12.88 -10.30
N TRP A 124 -2.86 -12.58 -9.26
CA TRP A 124 -3.48 -11.27 -9.03
C TRP A 124 -2.65 -10.33 -8.17
N ALA A 125 -1.49 -10.74 -7.64
CA ALA A 125 -0.66 -9.94 -6.73
C ALA A 125 -0.32 -8.55 -7.28
N TRP A 126 0.07 -8.48 -8.55
CA TRP A 126 0.34 -7.21 -9.25
C TRP A 126 -0.88 -6.29 -9.30
N ARG A 127 -2.10 -6.85 -9.39
CA ARG A 127 -3.35 -6.09 -9.42
C ARG A 127 -3.60 -5.39 -8.09
N LEU A 128 -3.31 -6.07 -6.96
CA LEU A 128 -3.40 -5.47 -5.63
C LEU A 128 -2.43 -4.29 -5.48
N LEU A 129 -1.17 -4.50 -5.88
CA LEU A 129 -0.12 -3.47 -5.77
C LEU A 129 -0.44 -2.23 -6.61
N CYS A 130 -1.09 -2.42 -7.76
CA CYS A 130 -1.45 -1.35 -8.69
C CYS A 130 -2.87 -0.80 -8.49
N ASP A 131 -3.64 -1.33 -7.55
CA ASP A 131 -5.00 -0.87 -7.28
C ASP A 131 -5.00 0.59 -6.82
N PRO A 132 -5.72 1.51 -7.51
CA PRO A 132 -5.83 2.89 -7.07
C PRO A 132 -6.55 2.97 -5.73
N GLN A 133 -5.94 3.65 -4.76
CA GLN A 133 -6.53 3.87 -3.45
C GLN A 133 -7.19 5.26 -3.38
N THR A 134 -8.50 5.31 -3.19
CA THR A 134 -9.19 6.56 -2.83
C THR A 134 -9.01 6.78 -1.34
N SER A 135 -8.46 7.92 -0.92
CA SER A 135 -8.22 8.22 0.51
C SER A 135 -7.42 7.10 1.22
N GLY A 136 -6.38 6.59 0.56
CA GLY A 136 -5.54 5.54 1.11
C GLY A 136 -4.70 5.99 2.31
N GLY A 137 -3.95 5.04 2.87
CA GLY A 137 -3.17 5.27 4.07
C GLY A 137 -1.85 5.97 3.81
N LEU A 138 -1.19 6.38 4.89
CA LEU A 138 0.19 6.84 4.84
C LEU A 138 1.12 5.63 4.71
N LEU A 139 2.08 5.73 3.80
CA LEU A 139 3.25 4.87 3.69
C LEU A 139 4.43 5.61 4.33
N VAL A 140 5.04 4.99 5.35
CA VAL A 140 6.10 5.59 6.17
C VAL A 140 7.38 4.79 5.99
N SER A 141 8.49 5.48 5.73
CA SER A 141 9.85 4.96 5.81
C SER A 141 10.50 5.46 7.09
N CYS A 142 10.93 4.55 7.95
CA CYS A 142 11.52 4.91 9.24
C CYS A 142 12.67 3.99 9.64
N ALA A 143 13.56 4.49 10.50
CA ALA A 143 14.61 3.69 11.12
C ALA A 143 14.01 2.48 11.86
N PRO A 144 14.70 1.32 11.91
CA PRO A 144 14.18 0.12 12.58
C PRO A 144 13.71 0.35 14.02
N GLU A 145 14.43 1.17 14.79
CA GLU A 145 14.11 1.55 16.17
C GLU A 145 12.87 2.44 16.29
N ALA A 146 12.48 3.15 15.22
CA ALA A 146 11.29 3.98 15.17
C ALA A 146 10.03 3.21 14.73
N ALA A 147 10.18 1.96 14.26
CA ALA A 147 9.06 1.19 13.72
C ALA A 147 7.98 0.87 14.76
N GLU A 148 8.34 0.55 16.00
CA GLU A 148 7.35 0.35 17.09
C GLU A 148 6.64 1.67 17.48
N PRO A 149 7.34 2.79 17.74
CA PRO A 149 6.69 4.09 17.92
C PRO A 149 5.74 4.51 16.80
N VAL A 150 6.10 4.24 15.53
CA VAL A 150 5.27 4.54 14.37
C VAL A 150 3.98 3.72 14.40
N LEU A 151 4.07 2.40 14.63
CA LEU A 151 2.89 1.52 14.75
C LEU A 151 2.01 1.92 15.94
N ALA A 152 2.62 2.29 17.07
CA ALA A 152 1.90 2.77 18.24
C ALA A 152 1.14 4.08 17.95
N ALA A 153 1.74 5.01 17.20
CA ALA A 153 1.06 6.24 16.78
C ALA A 153 -0.14 5.96 15.86
N PHE A 154 0.00 5.01 14.92
CA PHE A 154 -1.12 4.54 14.12
C PHE A 154 -2.23 3.93 14.98
N ALA A 155 -1.89 3.02 15.89
CA ALA A 155 -2.87 2.37 16.76
C ALA A 155 -3.62 3.38 17.65
N ALA A 156 -2.92 4.37 18.20
CA ALA A 156 -3.53 5.43 19.03
C ALA A 156 -4.57 6.28 18.27
N GLU A 157 -4.42 6.42 16.96
CA GLU A 157 -5.32 7.17 16.07
C GLU A 157 -6.33 6.24 15.35
N GLY A 158 -6.47 4.99 15.80
CA GLY A 158 -7.46 4.03 15.29
C GLY A 158 -7.08 3.32 13.99
N PHE A 159 -5.82 3.38 13.56
CA PHE A 159 -5.32 2.65 12.38
C PHE A 159 -4.87 1.23 12.76
N GLY A 160 -5.82 0.40 13.20
CA GLY A 160 -5.54 -0.96 13.69
C GLY A 160 -4.98 -1.93 12.65
N SER A 161 -5.05 -1.58 11.36
CA SER A 161 -4.49 -2.35 10.25
C SER A 161 -3.07 -1.94 9.86
N ALA A 162 -2.47 -0.97 10.58
CA ALA A 162 -1.14 -0.49 10.25
C ALA A 162 -0.11 -1.59 10.45
N THR A 163 0.67 -1.89 9.41
CA THR A 163 1.55 -3.06 9.39
C THR A 163 2.88 -2.72 8.73
N ARG A 164 3.95 -3.38 9.19
CA ARG A 164 5.25 -3.39 8.49
C ARG A 164 5.11 -4.22 7.22
N ILE A 165 5.33 -3.60 6.08
CA ILE A 165 5.14 -4.26 4.78
C ILE A 165 6.46 -4.62 4.10
N GLY A 166 7.60 -4.30 4.71
CA GLY A 166 8.91 -4.54 4.11
C GLY A 166 9.97 -3.54 4.57
N ARG A 167 10.97 -3.34 3.72
CA ARG A 167 12.14 -2.50 4.03
C ARG A 167 12.71 -1.82 2.80
N VAL A 168 13.39 -0.69 3.03
CA VAL A 168 14.23 -0.03 2.04
C VAL A 168 15.56 -0.77 1.91
N ARG A 169 15.96 -1.00 0.66
CA ARG A 169 17.21 -1.61 0.23
C ARG A 169 18.11 -0.54 -0.38
N ALA A 170 19.40 -0.57 -0.03
CA ALA A 170 20.37 0.36 -0.61
C ALA A 170 20.55 0.14 -2.13
N GLY A 171 20.75 1.24 -2.86
CA GLY A 171 21.04 1.25 -4.30
C GLY A 171 19.81 1.37 -5.20
N ALA A 172 20.02 1.93 -6.39
CA ALA A 172 18.97 2.29 -7.34
C ALA A 172 18.83 1.30 -8.52
N ALA A 173 19.38 0.09 -8.39
CA ALA A 173 19.39 -0.90 -9.47
C ALA A 173 18.01 -1.50 -9.70
N ASN A 174 17.66 -1.74 -10.96
CA ASN A 174 16.45 -2.46 -11.33
C ASN A 174 16.63 -3.97 -11.05
N PRO A 175 15.57 -4.66 -10.59
CA PRO A 175 14.27 -4.12 -10.23
C PRO A 175 14.34 -3.29 -8.94
N ARG A 176 13.73 -2.11 -8.97
CA ARG A 176 13.76 -1.15 -7.87
C ARG A 176 12.94 -1.67 -6.69
N ILE A 177 11.79 -2.27 -6.97
CA ILE A 177 10.92 -2.92 -6.00
C ILE A 177 10.98 -4.42 -6.24
N ARG A 178 11.18 -5.19 -5.16
CA ARG A 178 11.03 -6.65 -5.14
C ARG A 178 9.88 -7.00 -4.24
N VAL A 179 9.01 -7.89 -4.68
CA VAL A 179 7.86 -8.36 -3.92
C VAL A 179 7.95 -9.86 -3.79
N GLY A 180 8.06 -10.35 -2.56
CA GLY A 180 8.14 -11.78 -2.22
C GLY A 180 7.16 -12.17 -1.14
#